data_AF-A0A537H075-F1
#
_entry.id   AF-A0A537H075-F1
#
_cell.length_a   1.000
_cell.length_b   1.000
_cell.length_c   1.000
_cell.angle_alpha   90.00
_cell.angle_beta   90.00
_cell.angle_gamma   90.00
#
_symmetry.space_group_name_H-M   'P 1'
#
loop_
_entity.id
_entity.type
_entity.pdbx_description
1 polymer ?
#
loop_
_entity_poly.entity_id
_entity_poly.type
_entity_poly.pdbx_seq_one_letter_code
_entity_poly.pdbx_strand_id
1 'polypeptide(L)' 'MSANKKNFQVPYTGVTKIQVGKKLGTSRLYIQTPSETYKFKFQFIKLEQLKARFEVFYHLLF' A
#
# COMPACT_ATOMS: atom_id res chain seq x y z
N MET A 1 15.76 -15.59 -6.62
CA MET A 1 16.25 -14.55 -5.71
C MET A 1 15.36 -13.31 -5.86
N SER A 2 14.38 -13.10 -4.98
CA SER A 2 13.54 -11.90 -5.03
C SER A 2 14.26 -10.79 -4.26
N ALA A 3 15.01 -9.95 -4.99
CA ALA A 3 15.62 -8.76 -4.40
C ALA A 3 14.54 -7.90 -3.73
N ASN A 4 14.81 -7.45 -2.52
CA ASN A 4 14.04 -6.41 -1.83
C ASN A 4 14.10 -5.15 -2.73
N LYS A 5 13.18 -5.02 -3.69
CA LYS A 5 13.05 -3.80 -4.52
C LYS A 5 12.74 -2.68 -3.54
N LYS A 6 13.67 -1.72 -3.40
CA LYS A 6 13.53 -0.60 -2.46
C LYS A 6 12.72 0.56 -3.06
N ASN A 7 12.60 0.62 -4.38
CA ASN A 7 11.85 1.63 -5.11
C ASN A 7 10.89 0.97 -6.09
N PHE A 8 9.61 1.35 -6.03
CA PHE A 8 8.56 0.90 -6.93
C PHE A 8 7.91 2.13 -7.55
N GLN A 9 7.80 2.13 -8.87
CA GLN A 9 6.96 3.06 -9.59
C GLN A 9 5.72 2.29 -10.04
N VAL A 10 4.58 2.63 -9.45
CA VAL A 10 3.29 2.04 -9.82
C VAL A 10 2.48 3.12 -10.52
N PRO A 11 2.24 3.00 -11.84
CA PRO A 11 1.38 3.94 -12.55
C PRO A 11 0.00 3.93 -11.93
N TYR A 12 -0.55 5.11 -11.67
CA TYR A 12 -1.84 5.25 -11.00
C TYR A 12 -2.98 4.57 -11.78
N THR A 13 -2.92 4.63 -13.11
CA THR A 13 -3.84 3.95 -14.04
C THR A 13 -3.84 2.43 -13.91
N GLY A 14 -2.77 1.84 -13.38
CA GLY A 14 -2.65 0.40 -13.17
C GLY A 14 -3.16 -0.06 -11.82
N VAL A 15 -3.53 0.85 -10.90
CA VAL A 15 -3.97 0.50 -9.55
C VAL A 15 -5.46 0.14 -9.58
N THR A 16 -5.78 -1.11 -9.26
CA THR A 16 -7.17 -1.59 -9.18
C THR A 16 -7.73 -1.51 -7.77
N LYS A 17 -6.85 -1.65 -6.77
CA LYS A 17 -7.26 -1.61 -5.37
C LYS A 17 -6.09 -1.21 -4.49
N ILE A 18 -6.38 -0.34 -3.53
CA ILE A 18 -5.52 -0.06 -2.40
C ILE A 18 -6.16 -0.69 -1.16
N GLN A 19 -5.36 -1.21 -0.24
CA GLN A 19 -5.86 -1.71 1.04
C GLN A 19 -4.85 -1.45 2.15
N VAL A 20 -5.35 -0.97 3.28
CA VAL A 20 -4.57 -0.73 4.50
C VAL A 20 -5.00 -1.72 5.57
N GLY A 21 -4.04 -2.38 6.23
CA GLY A 21 -4.35 -3.40 7.24
C GLY A 21 -3.20 -3.67 8.20
N LYS A 22 -3.46 -4.51 9.22
CA LYS A 22 -2.43 -5.05 10.11
C LYS A 22 -2.11 -6.49 9.76
N LYS A 23 -0.83 -6.86 9.83
CA LYS A 23 -0.39 -8.26 9.75
C LYS A 23 0.82 -8.47 10.65
N LEU A 24 0.71 -9.43 11.56
CA LEU A 24 1.74 -9.76 12.57
C LEU A 24 2.20 -8.52 13.36
N GLY A 25 1.23 -7.79 13.92
CA GLY A 25 1.48 -6.56 14.71
C GLY A 25 1.97 -5.35 13.92
N THR A 26 2.28 -5.49 12.62
CA THR A 26 2.79 -4.39 11.80
C THR A 26 1.72 -3.86 10.84
N SER A 27 1.65 -2.54 10.69
CA SER A 27 0.81 -1.88 9.68
C SER A 27 1.35 -2.13 8.28
N ARG A 28 0.46 -2.35 7.31
CA ARG A 28 0.81 -2.63 5.92
C ARG A 28 -0.11 -1.91 4.95
N LEU A 29 0.47 -1.52 3.82
CA LEU A 29 -0.24 -1.07 2.62
C LEU A 29 -0.09 -2.13 1.54
N TYR A 30 -1.20 -2.44 0.89
CA TYR A 30 -1.26 -3.29 -0.28
C TYR A 30 -1.75 -2.44 -1.45
N ILE A 31 -1.00 -2.44 -2.53
CA ILE A 31 -1.39 -1.82 -3.81
C ILE A 31 -1.50 -2.95 -4.82
N GLN A 32 -2.70 -3.15 -5.34
CA GLN A 32 -2.98 -4.20 -6.31
C GLN A 32 -3.08 -3.59 -7.71
N THR A 33 -2.43 -4.25 -8.64
CA THR A 33 -2.60 -4.06 -10.08
C THR A 33 -3.11 -5.38 -10.67
N PRO A 34 -3.53 -5.42 -11.94
CA PRO A 34 -3.94 -6.67 -12.57
C PRO A 34 -2.83 -7.73 -12.59
N SER A 35 -1.57 -7.29 -12.66
CA SER A 35 -0.41 -8.16 -12.82
C SER A 35 0.26 -8.52 -11.49
N GLU A 36 0.21 -7.65 -10.49
CA GLU A 36 0.94 -7.86 -9.24
C GLU A 36 0.33 -7.17 -8.01
N THR A 37 0.79 -7.57 -6.82
CA THR A 37 0.44 -6.92 -5.57
C THR A 37 1.69 -6.45 -4.85
N TYR A 38 1.85 -5.13 -4.75
CA TYR A 38 2.90 -4.49 -3.99
C TYR A 38 2.54 -4.47 -2.50
N LYS A 39 3.51 -4.80 -1.65
CA LYS A 39 3.35 -4.94 -0.20
C LYS A 39 4.35 -4.04 0.51
N PHE A 40 3.85 -3.05 1.23
CA PHE A 40 4.68 -2.14 2.01
C PHE A 40 4.44 -2.40 3.50
N LYS A 41 5.53 -2.63 4.24
CA LYS A 41 5.52 -2.85 5.69
C LYS A 41 6.01 -1.58 6.37
N PHE A 42 5.23 -1.07 7.32
CA PHE A 42 5.59 0.13 8.07
C PHE A 42 5.87 -0.25 9.52
N GLN A 43 7.15 -0.19 9.91
CA GLN A 43 7.54 -0.35 11.30
C GLN A 43 7.25 0.95 12.06
N PHE A 44 6.72 0.83 13.27
CA PHE A 44 6.44 1.96 14.18
C PHE A 44 5.36 2.96 13.71
N ILE A 45 4.70 2.73 12.57
CA ILE A 45 3.54 3.53 12.15
C ILE A 45 2.25 2.81 12.53
N LYS A 46 1.37 3.52 13.24
CA LYS A 46 0.05 2.98 13.63
C LYS A 46 -0.87 2.85 12.42
N LEU A 47 -1.79 1.89 12.48
CA LEU A 47 -2.73 1.65 11.37
C LEU A 47 -3.61 2.86 11.09
N GLU A 48 -4.10 3.56 12.12
CA GLU A 48 -4.93 4.76 11.97
C GLU A 48 -4.19 5.89 11.25
N GLN A 49 -2.92 6.13 11.60
CA GLN A 49 -2.08 7.11 10.91
C GLN A 49 -1.95 6.79 9.43
N LEU A 50 -1.82 5.50 9.11
CA LEU A 50 -1.75 5.04 7.73
C LEU A 50 -3.10 5.21 7.01
N LYS A 51 -4.21 4.83 7.65
CA LYS A 51 -5.56 5.01 7.09
C LYS A 51 -5.85 6.49 6.80
N ALA A 52 -5.62 7.39 7.75
CA ALA A 52 -5.86 8.82 7.56
C ALA A 52 -5.09 9.41 6.38
N ARG A 53 -3.85 8.94 6.14
CA ARG A 53 -3.05 9.39 4.99
C ARG A 53 -3.56 8.86 3.65
N PHE A 54 -4.08 7.62 3.63
CA PHE A 54 -4.52 6.96 2.40
C PHE A 54 -6.02 7.12 2.11
N GLU A 55 -6.87 7.45 3.08
CA GLU A 55 -8.28 7.85 2.85
C GLU A 55 -8.38 9.06 1.91
N VAL A 56 -7.49 10.04 2.07
CA VAL A 56 -7.38 11.18 1.15
C VAL A 56 -7.06 10.74 -0.29
N PHE A 57 -6.29 9.65 -0.47
CA PHE A 57 -5.98 9.12 -1.78
C PHE A 57 -7.15 8.38 -2.45
N TYR A 58 -8.03 7.71 -1.70
CA TYR A 58 -9.22 7.08 -2.29
C TYR A 58 -10.20 8.12 -2.85
N HIS A 59 -10.34 9.26 -2.18
CA HIS A 59 -11.22 10.35 -2.62
C HIS A 59 -10.72 11.11 -3.86
N LEU A 60 -9.48 10.88 -4.30
CA LEU A 60 -8.94 11.48 -5.54
C LEU A 60 -8.99 10.52 -6.74
N LEU A 61 -9.33 9.24 -6.50
CA LEU A 61 -9.36 8.19 -7.51
C LEU A 61 -10.76 7.88 -8.06
N PHE A 62 -11.79 8.38 -7.38
CA PHE A 62 -13.21 8.23 -7.71
C PHE A 62 -13.92 9.55 -7.46
#